data_AF-A0A0S2W1C8-F1
#
_entry.id   AF-A0A0S2W1C8-F1
#
_cell.length_a   1.000
_cell.length_b   1.000
_cell.length_c   1.000
_cell.angle_alpha   90.00
_cell.angle_beta   90.00
_cell.angle_gamma   90.00
#
_symmetry.space_group_name_H-M   'P 1'
#
loop_
_entity.id
_entity.type
_entity.pdbx_description
1 polymer ?
#
loop_
_entity_poly.entity_id
_entity_poly.type
_entity_poly.pdbx_seq_one_letter_code
_entity_poly.pdbx_strand_id
1 'polypeptide(L)'
;MALHVMDEAARCLGCKKPRCQEGYPIGTNIPEVIRLLKEGKLDEAGWMLFENNPLTTVCSLVCNHESQCEGHCIRGIKEAPVHFSVIENYISTTYANKMVKGPAPSNGRRAAVIGAGPAGLTIAIILARYGYQVTIFDGRDKIGGVMRYGIPDFRLPDAVLDDIAYRHLELKGIKFRPNTYIGNTLTIDDLFRDGYESVFVGAGLWRSNRLNIKGESLGHVSYAINYLANPDAFHLGERVVVIGTGNSAMDCARTAIRKGARHVVCVARGDTISASQYETSYAKLEGVDFLMDKSTLEIRDDGVVLADNRRGEDGPTVTVEGTEKLYP
;
A
#
# COMPACT_ATOMS: atom_id res chain seq x y z
N MET A 1 23.90 8.42 -6.68
CA MET A 1 22.68 7.60 -6.85
C MET A 1 22.76 6.71 -8.10
N ALA A 2 22.95 7.24 -9.32
CA ALA A 2 23.01 6.42 -10.54
C ALA A 2 24.14 5.36 -10.57
N LEU A 3 25.33 5.68 -10.03
CA LEU A 3 26.44 4.71 -9.91
C LEU A 3 26.01 3.45 -9.12
N HIS A 4 25.38 3.62 -7.96
CA HIS A 4 24.88 2.51 -7.14
C HIS A 4 23.78 1.69 -7.83
N VAL A 5 22.94 2.31 -8.65
CA VAL A 5 21.90 1.59 -9.41
C VAL A 5 22.53 0.71 -10.51
N MET A 6 23.58 1.21 -11.18
CA MET A 6 24.31 0.43 -12.18
C MET A 6 25.09 -0.72 -11.55
N ASP A 7 25.70 -0.50 -10.38
CA ASP A 7 26.36 -1.56 -9.61
C ASP A 7 25.36 -2.66 -9.21
N GLU A 8 24.16 -2.28 -8.77
CA GLU A 8 23.10 -3.23 -8.44
C GLU A 8 22.60 -3.98 -9.68
N ALA A 9 22.39 -3.29 -10.80
CA ALA A 9 22.01 -3.88 -12.07
C ALA A 9 23.06 -4.87 -12.59
N ALA A 10 24.35 -4.62 -12.34
CA ALA A 10 25.45 -5.50 -12.71
C ALA A 10 25.44 -6.83 -11.96
N ARG A 11 24.82 -6.90 -10.76
CA ARG A 11 24.63 -8.15 -10.00
C ARG A 11 23.60 -9.09 -10.61
N CYS A 12 22.77 -8.61 -11.55
CA CYS A 12 21.77 -9.43 -12.21
C CYS A 12 22.40 -10.47 -13.15
N LEU A 13 22.06 -11.74 -12.91
CA LEU A 13 22.60 -12.89 -13.65
C LEU A 13 22.03 -13.04 -15.07
N GLY A 14 20.99 -12.29 -15.44
CA GLY A 14 20.33 -12.45 -16.75
C GLY A 14 19.73 -13.85 -16.94
N CYS A 15 19.03 -14.36 -15.91
CA CYS A 15 18.58 -15.76 -15.88
C CYS A 15 17.68 -16.12 -17.07
N LYS A 16 17.98 -17.23 -17.76
CA LYS A 16 17.16 -17.76 -18.87
C LYS A 16 15.73 -18.13 -18.46
N LYS A 17 15.55 -18.62 -17.23
CA LYS A 17 14.24 -18.89 -16.60
C LYS A 17 14.11 -18.01 -15.36
N PRO A 18 13.62 -16.77 -15.48
CA PRO A 18 13.67 -15.80 -14.40
C PRO A 18 12.55 -16.03 -13.38
N ARG A 19 12.87 -16.70 -12.26
CA ARG A 19 11.93 -16.86 -11.13
C ARG A 19 11.44 -15.54 -10.55
N CYS A 20 12.23 -14.46 -10.65
CA CYS A 20 11.80 -13.13 -10.24
C CYS A 20 10.59 -12.61 -11.04
N GLN A 21 10.45 -13.01 -12.31
CA GLN A 21 9.28 -12.69 -13.12
C GLN A 21 8.06 -13.52 -12.70
N GLU A 22 8.24 -14.80 -12.36
CA GLU A 22 7.18 -15.65 -11.81
C GLU A 22 6.67 -15.13 -10.46
N GLY A 23 7.57 -14.59 -9.62
CA GLY A 23 7.22 -13.95 -8.35
C GLY A 23 6.66 -12.53 -8.47
N TYR A 24 6.60 -11.94 -9.68
CA TYR A 24 6.03 -10.62 -9.90
C TYR A 24 4.54 -10.77 -10.31
N PRO A 25 3.57 -10.21 -9.57
CA PRO A 25 2.15 -10.50 -9.77
C PRO A 25 1.59 -10.27 -11.18
N ILE A 26 2.18 -9.32 -11.93
CA ILE A 26 1.81 -9.00 -13.33
C ILE A 26 2.90 -9.40 -14.34
N GLY A 27 3.83 -10.28 -13.96
CA GLY A 27 4.77 -10.91 -14.88
C GLY A 27 5.77 -9.98 -15.58
N THR A 28 6.18 -8.87 -14.95
CA THR A 28 7.19 -7.94 -15.51
C THR A 28 8.48 -8.68 -15.87
N ASN A 29 8.98 -8.48 -17.09
CA ASN A 29 10.23 -9.08 -17.55
C ASN A 29 11.46 -8.34 -16.97
N ILE A 30 11.74 -8.62 -15.69
CA ILE A 30 12.81 -7.97 -14.92
C ILE A 30 14.20 -8.09 -15.58
N PRO A 31 14.65 -9.27 -16.07
CA PRO A 31 15.93 -9.37 -16.75
C PRO A 31 16.05 -8.45 -17.95
N GLU A 32 14.98 -8.29 -18.71
CA GLU A 32 14.94 -7.43 -19.89
C GLU A 32 14.98 -5.94 -19.52
N VAL A 33 14.21 -5.52 -18.51
CA VAL A 33 14.28 -4.16 -17.98
C VAL A 33 15.71 -3.83 -17.53
N ILE A 34 16.37 -4.75 -16.81
CA ILE A 34 17.76 -4.57 -16.35
C ILE A 34 18.74 -4.58 -17.53
N ARG A 35 18.51 -5.40 -18.57
CA ARG A 35 19.32 -5.39 -19.80
C ARG A 35 19.26 -4.03 -20.49
N LEU A 36 18.05 -3.49 -20.68
CA LEU A 36 17.83 -2.18 -21.29
C LEU A 36 18.51 -1.06 -20.48
N LEU A 37 18.43 -1.11 -19.15
CA LEU A 37 19.17 -0.19 -18.28
C LEU A 37 20.68 -0.26 -18.51
N LYS A 38 21.27 -1.47 -18.53
CA LYS A 38 22.71 -1.66 -18.76
C LYS A 38 23.18 -1.20 -20.13
N GLU A 39 22.32 -1.23 -21.13
CA GLU A 39 22.58 -0.72 -22.49
C GLU A 39 22.36 0.79 -22.63
N GLY A 40 21.99 1.49 -21.56
CA GLY A 40 21.67 2.93 -21.59
C GLY A 40 20.32 3.25 -22.22
N LYS A 41 19.47 2.26 -22.47
CA LYS A 41 18.14 2.38 -23.07
C LYS A 41 17.06 2.65 -22.03
N LEU A 42 17.25 3.72 -21.25
CA LEU A 42 16.36 4.09 -20.14
C LEU A 42 14.92 4.32 -20.59
N ASP A 43 14.71 4.89 -21.78
CA ASP A 43 13.37 5.21 -22.26
C ASP A 43 12.58 3.96 -22.67
N GLU A 44 13.26 2.97 -23.24
CA GLU A 44 12.65 1.68 -23.57
C GLU A 44 12.31 0.90 -22.29
N ALA A 45 13.22 0.92 -21.30
CA ALA A 45 12.99 0.29 -20.01
C ALA A 45 11.82 0.93 -19.25
N GLY A 46 11.79 2.26 -19.20
CA GLY A 46 10.70 3.01 -18.56
C GLY A 46 9.37 2.79 -19.27
N TRP A 47 9.35 2.84 -20.61
CA TRP A 47 8.15 2.50 -21.38
C TRP A 47 7.63 1.10 -21.05
N MET A 48 8.51 0.10 -21.00
CA MET A 48 8.14 -1.28 -20.67
C MET A 48 7.51 -1.40 -19.28
N LEU A 49 8.06 -0.71 -18.28
CA LEU A 49 7.53 -0.71 -16.91
C LEU A 49 6.15 -0.06 -16.85
N PHE A 50 5.96 1.12 -17.45
CA PHE A 50 4.67 1.82 -17.44
C PHE A 50 3.62 1.16 -18.33
N GLU A 51 4.02 0.47 -19.39
CA GLU A 51 3.11 -0.32 -20.21
C GLU A 51 2.51 -1.47 -19.43
N ASN A 52 3.32 -2.14 -18.60
CA ASN A 52 2.86 -3.25 -17.77
C ASN A 52 2.14 -2.77 -16.51
N ASN A 53 2.66 -1.72 -15.85
CA ASN A 53 2.17 -1.18 -14.59
C ASN A 53 2.15 0.36 -14.60
N PRO A 54 0.96 0.97 -14.78
CA PRO A 54 0.81 2.42 -14.67
C PRO A 54 1.23 3.03 -13.33
N LEU A 55 1.35 2.22 -12.27
CA LEU A 55 1.72 2.63 -10.92
C LEU A 55 3.12 2.13 -10.50
N THR A 56 4.00 1.85 -11.46
CA THR A 56 5.37 1.35 -11.19
C THR A 56 6.17 2.26 -10.25
N THR A 57 5.97 3.59 -10.29
CA THR A 57 6.58 4.53 -9.34
C THR A 57 6.16 4.29 -7.89
N VAL A 58 4.92 3.88 -7.66
CA VAL A 58 4.42 3.49 -6.33
C VAL A 58 4.90 2.09 -5.96
N CYS A 59 4.70 1.11 -6.84
CA CYS A 59 5.07 -0.29 -6.59
C CYS A 59 6.54 -0.44 -6.23
N SER A 60 7.43 0.29 -6.89
CA SER A 60 8.87 0.29 -6.60
C SER A 60 9.23 0.71 -5.15
N LEU A 61 8.32 1.42 -4.45
CA LEU A 61 8.53 1.89 -3.08
C LEU A 61 7.88 0.98 -2.03
N VAL A 62 6.65 0.49 -2.30
CA VAL A 62 5.82 -0.13 -1.25
C VAL A 62 5.49 -1.61 -1.47
N CYS A 63 5.87 -2.20 -2.61
CA CYS A 63 5.65 -3.62 -2.82
C CYS A 63 6.39 -4.47 -1.78
N ASN A 64 5.82 -5.63 -1.44
CA ASN A 64 6.46 -6.61 -0.59
C ASN A 64 7.49 -7.43 -1.39
N HIS A 65 8.57 -6.77 -1.82
CA HIS A 65 9.56 -7.29 -2.76
C HIS A 65 10.21 -8.61 -2.28
N GLU A 66 10.48 -8.71 -0.98
CA GLU A 66 11.03 -9.90 -0.30
C GLU A 66 10.11 -11.14 -0.39
N SER A 67 8.81 -10.96 -0.55
CA SER A 67 7.84 -12.05 -0.77
C SER A 67 7.49 -12.22 -2.26
N GLN A 68 7.99 -11.34 -3.11
CA GLN A 68 7.68 -11.26 -4.54
C GLN A 68 8.98 -11.39 -5.35
N CYS A 69 9.23 -10.48 -6.29
CA CYS A 69 10.31 -10.58 -7.27
C CYS A 69 11.71 -10.77 -6.66
N GLU A 70 12.05 -10.02 -5.60
CA GLU A 70 13.36 -10.10 -4.95
C GLU A 70 13.48 -11.40 -4.14
N GLY A 71 12.41 -11.81 -3.45
CA GLY A 71 12.32 -13.11 -2.76
C GLY A 71 12.48 -14.32 -3.68
N HIS A 72 12.06 -14.18 -4.95
CA HIS A 72 12.18 -15.22 -5.96
C HIS A 72 13.46 -15.10 -6.80
N CYS A 73 14.35 -14.15 -6.50
CA CYS A 73 15.60 -13.98 -7.23
C CYS A 73 16.50 -15.21 -7.04
N ILE A 74 16.93 -15.86 -8.14
CA ILE A 74 17.79 -17.05 -8.08
C ILE A 74 19.11 -16.78 -7.33
N ARG A 75 19.63 -15.56 -7.44
CA ARG A 75 20.81 -15.12 -6.70
C ARG A 75 20.61 -15.18 -5.18
N GLY A 76 19.39 -14.89 -4.73
CA GLY A 76 18.93 -14.94 -3.34
C GLY A 76 19.11 -16.30 -2.65
N ILE A 77 19.34 -17.38 -3.42
CA ILE A 77 19.57 -18.73 -2.87
C ILE A 77 20.93 -18.84 -2.16
N LYS A 78 21.95 -18.13 -2.64
CA LYS A 78 23.33 -18.22 -2.10
C LYS A 78 23.88 -16.90 -1.60
N GLU A 79 23.42 -15.78 -2.15
CA GLU A 79 23.89 -14.44 -1.83
C GLU A 79 22.70 -13.48 -1.72
N ALA A 80 22.93 -12.21 -1.44
CA ALA A 80 21.83 -11.23 -1.41
C ALA A 80 21.16 -11.12 -2.80
N PRO A 81 19.81 -11.08 -2.86
CA PRO A 81 19.07 -10.93 -4.12
C PRO A 81 19.41 -9.60 -4.80
N VAL A 82 19.03 -9.48 -6.07
CA VAL A 82 19.09 -8.19 -6.76
C VAL A 82 17.94 -7.33 -6.26
N HIS A 83 18.24 -6.12 -5.79
CA HIS A 83 17.24 -5.16 -5.31
C HIS A 83 16.58 -4.46 -6.50
N PHE A 84 15.67 -5.18 -7.16
CA PHE A 84 14.95 -4.66 -8.31
C PHE A 84 14.10 -3.43 -7.98
N SER A 85 13.59 -3.32 -6.75
CA SER A 85 12.86 -2.14 -6.24
C SER A 85 13.60 -0.82 -6.53
N VAL A 86 14.89 -0.75 -6.21
CA VAL A 86 15.73 0.45 -6.41
C VAL A 86 15.95 0.72 -7.90
N ILE A 87 16.11 -0.32 -8.70
CA ILE A 87 16.26 -0.22 -10.16
C ILE A 87 14.96 0.28 -10.81
N GLU A 88 13.83 -0.34 -10.46
CA GLU A 88 12.49 0.02 -10.91
C GLU A 88 12.18 1.47 -10.54
N ASN A 89 12.50 1.89 -9.31
CA ASN A 89 12.29 3.25 -8.86
C ASN A 89 13.09 4.25 -9.69
N TYR A 90 14.38 4.00 -9.91
CA TYR A 90 15.25 4.88 -10.69
C TYR A 90 14.76 5.03 -12.14
N ILE A 91 14.45 3.92 -12.81
CA ILE A 91 13.97 3.94 -14.20
C ILE A 91 12.62 4.65 -14.27
N SER A 92 11.68 4.30 -13.39
CA SER A 92 10.31 4.80 -13.43
C SER A 92 10.21 6.28 -13.10
N THR A 93 10.90 6.75 -12.06
CA THR A 93 10.92 8.18 -11.71
C THR A 93 11.58 9.02 -12.80
N THR A 94 12.65 8.52 -13.43
CA THR A 94 13.31 9.20 -14.56
C THR A 94 12.40 9.27 -15.78
N TYR A 95 11.75 8.16 -16.13
CA TYR A 95 10.86 8.08 -17.30
C TYR A 95 9.57 8.87 -17.10
N ALA A 96 9.01 8.90 -15.89
CA ALA A 96 7.79 9.63 -15.56
C ALA A 96 7.88 11.09 -16.04
N ASN A 97 9.02 11.76 -15.87
CA ASN A 97 9.22 13.15 -16.29
C ASN A 97 9.03 13.40 -17.79
N LYS A 98 9.10 12.35 -18.62
CA LYS A 98 8.89 12.41 -20.08
C LYS A 98 7.44 12.14 -20.48
N MET A 99 6.57 11.75 -19.54
CA MET A 99 5.17 11.40 -19.80
C MET A 99 4.26 12.62 -19.93
N VAL A 100 4.66 13.57 -20.78
CA VAL A 100 3.98 14.87 -20.97
C VAL A 100 2.96 14.87 -22.11
N LYS A 101 2.78 13.74 -22.80
CA LYS A 101 1.82 13.63 -23.90
C LYS A 101 0.40 13.84 -23.38
N GLY A 102 -0.31 14.73 -24.07
CA GLY A 102 -1.71 15.09 -23.82
C GLY A 102 -2.70 13.93 -23.99
N PRO A 103 -4.01 14.20 -23.90
CA PRO A 103 -5.04 13.17 -24.04
C PRO A 103 -4.95 12.47 -25.40
N ALA A 104 -5.29 11.18 -25.44
CA ALA A 104 -5.50 10.49 -26.70
C ALA A 104 -6.72 11.08 -27.44
N PRO A 105 -6.78 11.01 -28.78
CA PRO A 105 -7.96 11.40 -29.54
C PRO A 105 -9.21 10.71 -29.00
N SER A 106 -10.29 11.49 -28.79
CA SER A 106 -11.49 10.93 -28.19
C SER A 106 -12.15 9.91 -29.11
N ASN A 107 -12.55 8.78 -28.55
CA ASN A 107 -13.36 7.77 -29.23
C ASN A 107 -14.89 8.01 -29.06
N GLY A 108 -15.27 9.13 -28.41
CA GLY A 108 -16.66 9.52 -28.18
C GLY A 108 -17.37 8.81 -27.02
N ARG A 109 -16.72 7.83 -26.37
CA ARG A 109 -17.34 6.97 -25.35
C ARG A 109 -16.93 7.38 -23.94
N ARG A 110 -17.85 7.22 -22.97
CA ARG A 110 -17.64 7.62 -21.57
C ARG A 110 -17.60 6.42 -20.63
N ALA A 111 -16.67 6.45 -19.68
CA ALA A 111 -16.55 5.45 -18.62
C ALA A 111 -16.47 6.11 -17.24
N ALA A 112 -17.20 5.55 -16.27
CA ALA A 112 -17.12 5.95 -14.88
C ALA A 112 -16.24 4.98 -14.09
N VAL A 113 -15.43 5.50 -13.18
CA VAL A 113 -14.58 4.73 -12.28
C VAL A 113 -14.93 5.16 -10.86
N ILE A 114 -15.40 4.22 -10.04
CA ILE A 114 -15.76 4.47 -8.64
C ILE A 114 -14.58 4.02 -7.77
N GLY A 115 -13.93 4.97 -7.11
CA GLY A 115 -12.71 4.80 -6.33
C GLY A 115 -11.46 5.23 -7.10
N ALA A 116 -10.66 6.11 -6.50
CA ALA A 116 -9.38 6.60 -6.97
C ALA A 116 -8.19 5.88 -6.29
N GLY A 117 -8.40 4.64 -5.85
CA GLY A 117 -7.33 3.76 -5.37
C GLY A 117 -6.51 3.14 -6.52
N PRO A 118 -5.59 2.20 -6.22
CA PRO A 118 -4.71 1.61 -7.22
C PRO A 118 -5.46 1.04 -8.43
N ALA A 119 -6.51 0.24 -8.19
CA ALA A 119 -7.28 -0.39 -9.26
C ALA A 119 -8.00 0.65 -10.15
N GLY A 120 -8.63 1.65 -9.54
CA GLY A 120 -9.34 2.72 -10.23
C GLY A 120 -8.42 3.60 -11.08
N LEU A 121 -7.28 4.00 -10.51
CA LEU A 121 -6.27 4.78 -11.25
C LEU A 121 -5.71 3.99 -12.44
N THR A 122 -5.36 2.72 -12.24
CA THR A 122 -4.84 1.86 -13.32
C THR A 122 -5.85 1.76 -14.47
N ILE A 123 -7.11 1.42 -14.19
CA ILE A 123 -8.10 1.28 -15.27
C ILE A 123 -8.39 2.63 -15.94
N ALA A 124 -8.42 3.72 -15.18
CA ALA A 124 -8.67 5.05 -15.73
C ALA A 124 -7.55 5.48 -16.69
N ILE A 125 -6.28 5.22 -16.31
CA ILE A 125 -5.11 5.50 -17.14
C ILE A 125 -5.16 4.67 -18.43
N ILE A 126 -5.45 3.37 -18.32
CA ILE A 126 -5.54 2.48 -19.48
C ILE A 126 -6.65 2.94 -20.43
N LEU A 127 -7.86 3.20 -19.92
CA LEU A 127 -8.98 3.67 -20.74
C LEU A 127 -8.69 5.04 -21.40
N ALA A 128 -8.09 5.97 -20.68
CA ALA A 128 -7.72 7.27 -21.24
C ALA A 128 -6.72 7.15 -22.41
N ARG A 129 -5.80 6.18 -22.36
CA ARG A 129 -4.87 5.89 -23.47
C ARG A 129 -5.59 5.41 -24.74
N TYR A 130 -6.75 4.77 -24.60
CA TYR A 130 -7.59 4.35 -25.72
C TYR A 130 -8.64 5.40 -26.14
N GLY A 131 -8.54 6.64 -25.64
CA GLY A 131 -9.39 7.76 -26.06
C GLY A 131 -10.76 7.83 -25.36
N TYR A 132 -11.00 7.00 -24.34
CA TYR A 132 -12.23 7.08 -23.56
C TYR A 132 -12.24 8.32 -22.67
N GLN A 133 -13.41 8.94 -22.54
CA GLN A 133 -13.65 10.04 -21.60
C GLN A 133 -13.93 9.45 -20.22
N VAL A 134 -12.91 9.41 -19.37
CA VAL A 134 -12.99 8.78 -18.05
C VAL A 134 -13.30 9.83 -16.98
N THR A 135 -14.22 9.51 -16.07
CA THR A 135 -14.41 10.25 -14.81
C THR A 135 -14.24 9.33 -13.62
N ILE A 136 -13.34 9.69 -12.71
CA ILE A 136 -13.15 9.02 -11.43
C ILE A 136 -13.98 9.72 -10.36
N PHE A 137 -14.79 8.96 -9.63
CA PHE A 137 -15.59 9.39 -8.49
C PHE A 137 -14.98 8.79 -7.23
N ASP A 138 -14.60 9.62 -6.26
CA ASP A 138 -14.05 9.12 -4.99
C ASP A 138 -14.69 9.83 -3.80
N GLY A 139 -14.85 9.12 -2.68
CA GLY A 139 -15.42 9.67 -1.45
C GLY A 139 -14.48 10.62 -0.71
N ARG A 140 -13.19 10.65 -1.06
CA ARG A 140 -12.16 11.52 -0.48
C ARG A 140 -11.83 12.70 -1.41
N ASP A 141 -11.08 13.65 -0.88
CA ASP A 141 -10.71 14.91 -1.54
C ASP A 141 -9.55 14.78 -2.53
N LYS A 142 -8.66 13.79 -2.33
CA LYS A 142 -7.54 13.47 -3.22
C LYS A 142 -7.52 12.01 -3.67
N ILE A 143 -6.85 11.75 -4.80
CA ILE A 143 -6.61 10.40 -5.32
C ILE A 143 -5.62 9.60 -4.46
N GLY A 144 -5.57 8.29 -4.71
CA GLY A 144 -4.59 7.36 -4.14
C GLY A 144 -5.22 6.29 -3.25
N GLY A 145 -6.41 6.54 -2.69
CA GLY A 145 -7.05 5.61 -1.76
C GLY A 145 -6.12 5.24 -0.60
N VAL A 146 -5.99 3.95 -0.28
CA VAL A 146 -5.10 3.47 0.79
C VAL A 146 -3.63 3.86 0.56
N MET A 147 -3.19 4.08 -0.68
CA MET A 147 -1.83 4.57 -0.94
C MET A 147 -1.57 5.94 -0.31
N ARG A 148 -2.60 6.80 -0.26
CA ARG A 148 -2.51 8.14 0.35
C ARG A 148 -2.92 8.15 1.82
N TYR A 149 -4.07 7.56 2.11
CA TYR A 149 -4.71 7.67 3.43
C TYR A 149 -4.39 6.50 4.37
N GLY A 150 -3.52 5.58 3.95
CA GLY A 150 -3.19 4.38 4.73
C GLY A 150 -1.69 4.12 4.82
N ILE A 151 -0.94 4.39 3.76
CA ILE A 151 0.52 4.26 3.78
C ILE A 151 1.11 5.60 4.26
N PRO A 152 1.92 5.62 5.32
CA PRO A 152 2.55 6.85 5.80
C PRO A 152 3.52 7.46 4.78
N ASP A 153 3.64 8.79 4.80
CA ASP A 153 4.49 9.59 3.89
C ASP A 153 5.96 9.14 3.86
N PHE A 154 6.48 8.65 5.00
CA PHE A 154 7.85 8.15 5.09
C PHE A 154 8.10 6.82 4.34
N ARG A 155 7.04 6.11 3.92
CA ARG A 155 7.12 4.93 3.05
C ARG A 155 6.73 5.28 1.62
N LEU A 156 5.66 6.06 1.47
CA LEU A 156 5.18 6.53 0.17
C LEU A 156 4.89 8.02 0.24
N PRO A 157 5.81 8.86 -0.27
CA PRO A 157 5.63 10.29 -0.23
C PRO A 157 4.39 10.72 -1.02
N ASP A 158 3.60 11.62 -0.44
CA ASP A 158 2.38 12.16 -1.05
C ASP A 158 2.65 12.79 -2.42
N ALA A 159 3.86 13.36 -2.58
CA ALA A 159 4.33 13.95 -3.83
C ALA A 159 4.32 12.94 -5.00
N VAL A 160 4.55 11.64 -4.76
CA VAL A 160 4.49 10.61 -5.82
C VAL A 160 3.06 10.46 -6.36
N LEU A 161 2.05 10.63 -5.49
CA LEU A 161 0.66 10.55 -5.89
C LEU A 161 0.17 11.85 -6.53
N ASP A 162 0.69 13.00 -6.10
CA ASP A 162 0.44 14.29 -6.77
C ASP A 162 1.06 14.30 -8.18
N ASP A 163 2.24 13.71 -8.33
CA ASP A 163 2.95 13.49 -9.59
C ASP A 163 2.14 12.64 -10.58
N ILE A 164 1.48 11.59 -10.07
CA ILE A 164 0.52 10.76 -10.82
C ILE A 164 -0.72 11.59 -11.20
N ALA A 165 -1.30 12.35 -10.26
CA ALA A 165 -2.47 13.19 -10.54
C ALA A 165 -2.19 14.15 -11.70
N TYR A 166 -1.06 14.85 -11.65
CA TYR A 166 -0.65 15.76 -12.70
C TYR A 166 -0.47 15.04 -14.06
N ARG A 167 0.37 13.99 -14.12
CA ARG A 167 0.71 13.32 -15.39
C ARG A 167 -0.43 12.53 -16.01
N HIS A 168 -1.26 11.93 -15.19
CA HIS A 168 -2.25 10.98 -15.64
C HIS A 168 -3.66 11.56 -15.65
N LEU A 169 -4.01 12.43 -14.72
CA LEU A 169 -5.33 13.05 -14.72
C LEU A 169 -5.32 14.33 -15.52
N GLU A 170 -4.55 15.32 -15.09
CA GLU A 170 -4.57 16.65 -15.71
C GLU A 170 -4.11 16.60 -17.16
N LEU A 171 -2.91 16.05 -17.43
CA LEU A 171 -2.37 16.01 -18.79
C LEU A 171 -3.15 15.08 -19.74
N LYS A 172 -3.83 14.04 -19.23
CA LYS A 172 -4.57 13.08 -20.08
C LYS A 172 -6.08 13.32 -20.09
N GLY A 173 -6.55 14.39 -19.45
CA GLY A 173 -7.96 14.77 -19.42
C GLY A 173 -8.86 13.77 -18.67
N ILE A 174 -8.32 12.98 -17.73
CA ILE A 174 -9.15 12.16 -16.85
C ILE A 174 -9.76 13.10 -15.81
N LYS A 175 -11.09 13.11 -15.73
CA LYS A 175 -11.81 13.94 -14.77
C LYS A 175 -11.80 13.27 -13.40
N PHE A 176 -11.66 14.06 -12.35
CA PHE A 176 -11.77 13.61 -10.98
C PHE A 176 -12.86 14.39 -10.26
N ARG A 177 -13.78 13.65 -9.62
CA ARG A 177 -14.86 14.19 -8.81
C ARG A 177 -14.66 13.74 -7.36
N PRO A 178 -14.00 14.57 -6.53
CA PRO A 178 -13.77 14.26 -5.12
C PRO A 178 -15.06 14.30 -4.30
N ASN A 179 -14.97 13.82 -3.06
CA ASN A 179 -16.04 13.90 -2.05
C ASN A 179 -17.40 13.38 -2.53
N THR A 180 -17.40 12.37 -3.39
CA THR A 180 -18.59 11.80 -4.03
C THR A 180 -18.67 10.30 -3.77
N TYR A 181 -19.58 9.91 -2.87
CA TYR A 181 -19.91 8.51 -2.61
C TYR A 181 -21.03 8.04 -3.55
N ILE A 182 -20.74 7.00 -4.34
CA ILE A 182 -21.75 6.29 -5.12
C ILE A 182 -22.37 5.19 -4.26
N GLY A 183 -23.69 5.13 -4.22
CA GLY A 183 -24.50 4.28 -3.36
C GLY A 183 -25.24 5.02 -2.23
N ASN A 184 -25.07 6.35 -2.12
CA ASN A 184 -25.84 7.19 -1.20
C ASN A 184 -26.66 8.23 -1.99
N THR A 185 -26.07 9.39 -2.29
CA THR A 185 -26.75 10.47 -3.03
C THR A 185 -26.84 10.21 -4.53
N LEU A 186 -25.78 9.63 -5.10
CA LEU A 186 -25.75 9.18 -6.48
C LEU A 186 -25.67 7.67 -6.51
N THR A 187 -26.32 7.06 -7.48
CA THR A 187 -26.35 5.62 -7.73
C THR A 187 -25.66 5.30 -9.05
N ILE A 188 -25.43 4.01 -9.30
CA ILE A 188 -24.91 3.55 -10.59
C ILE A 188 -25.91 3.85 -11.71
N ASP A 189 -27.21 3.79 -11.45
CA ASP A 189 -28.26 4.10 -12.43
C ASP A 189 -28.23 5.57 -12.85
N ASP A 190 -27.90 6.48 -11.92
CA ASP A 190 -27.69 7.89 -12.24
C ASP A 190 -26.53 8.07 -13.23
N LEU A 191 -25.44 7.31 -13.07
CA LEU A 191 -24.31 7.36 -14.00
C LEU A 191 -24.71 6.86 -15.39
N PHE A 192 -25.45 5.75 -15.49
CA PHE A 192 -25.92 5.28 -16.79
C PHE A 192 -26.89 6.27 -17.45
N ARG A 193 -27.80 6.86 -16.67
CA ARG A 193 -28.72 7.91 -17.15
C ARG A 193 -27.97 9.13 -17.69
N ASP A 194 -26.84 9.49 -17.09
CA ASP A 194 -26.01 10.64 -17.48
C ASP A 194 -25.07 10.32 -18.69
N GLY A 195 -25.20 9.12 -19.27
CA GLY A 195 -24.55 8.73 -20.52
C GLY A 195 -23.16 8.09 -20.35
N TYR A 196 -22.84 7.58 -19.16
CA TYR A 196 -21.72 6.65 -19.00
C TYR A 196 -22.12 5.28 -19.58
N GLU A 197 -21.28 4.67 -20.41
CA GLU A 197 -21.57 3.37 -21.03
C GLU A 197 -21.06 2.20 -20.19
N SER A 198 -20.12 2.46 -19.29
CA SER A 198 -19.54 1.46 -18.39
C SER A 198 -19.16 2.08 -17.06
N VAL A 199 -19.22 1.25 -16.02
CA VAL A 199 -18.86 1.61 -14.65
C VAL A 199 -17.92 0.56 -14.09
N PHE A 200 -16.73 0.98 -13.65
CA PHE A 200 -15.81 0.15 -12.89
C PHE A 200 -15.93 0.46 -11.40
N VAL A 201 -16.08 -0.56 -10.56
CA VAL A 201 -16.18 -0.39 -9.10
C VAL A 201 -14.89 -0.86 -8.43
N GLY A 202 -14.07 0.10 -8.03
CA GLY A 202 -12.80 -0.08 -7.31
C GLY A 202 -12.79 0.65 -5.96
N ALA A 203 -13.92 0.67 -5.25
CA ALA A 203 -14.10 1.46 -4.02
C ALA A 203 -13.21 1.01 -2.84
N GLY A 204 -12.67 -0.22 -2.89
CA GLY A 204 -11.84 -0.78 -1.83
C GLY A 204 -12.61 -1.11 -0.54
N LEU A 205 -11.85 -1.37 0.54
CA LEU A 205 -12.39 -1.77 1.84
C LEU A 205 -12.04 -0.71 2.90
N TRP A 206 -12.98 0.21 3.15
CA TRP A 206 -12.79 1.31 4.11
C TRP A 206 -13.35 1.02 5.52
N ARG A 207 -14.15 -0.04 5.67
CA ARG A 207 -14.76 -0.40 6.95
C ARG A 207 -13.73 -1.14 7.81
N SER A 208 -13.48 -0.63 9.02
CA SER A 208 -12.62 -1.29 10.00
C SER A 208 -13.25 -2.57 10.54
N ASN A 209 -12.40 -3.56 10.81
CA ASN A 209 -12.80 -4.76 11.54
C ASN A 209 -12.93 -4.43 13.02
N ARG A 210 -14.10 -4.74 13.59
CA ARG A 210 -14.35 -4.56 15.02
C ARG A 210 -13.83 -5.74 15.81
N LEU A 211 -13.37 -5.48 17.02
CA LEU A 211 -13.04 -6.55 17.97
C LEU A 211 -14.30 -7.10 18.65
N ASN A 212 -15.37 -6.30 18.72
CA ASN A 212 -16.64 -6.64 19.39
C ASN A 212 -16.42 -6.96 20.88
N ILE A 213 -15.60 -6.15 21.54
CA ILE A 213 -15.28 -6.27 22.97
C ILE A 213 -15.74 -5.03 23.73
N LYS A 214 -15.85 -5.15 25.05
CA LYS A 214 -16.14 -4.01 25.92
C LYS A 214 -15.01 -2.97 25.83
N GLY A 215 -15.38 -1.69 25.78
CA GLY A 215 -14.45 -0.56 25.73
C GLY A 215 -14.11 -0.04 24.34
N GLU A 216 -14.55 -0.70 23.26
CA GLU A 216 -14.26 -0.28 21.88
C GLU A 216 -14.81 1.13 21.53
N SER A 217 -15.77 1.64 22.31
CA SER A 217 -16.36 2.97 22.16
C SER A 217 -15.70 4.07 23.00
N LEU A 218 -14.65 3.76 23.78
CA LEU A 218 -13.98 4.75 24.62
C LEU A 218 -13.24 5.79 23.76
N GLY A 219 -13.13 7.02 24.27
CA GLY A 219 -12.66 8.18 23.49
C GLY A 219 -11.20 8.10 23.04
N HIS A 220 -10.38 7.29 23.71
CA HIS A 220 -8.97 7.01 23.36
C HIS A 220 -8.80 5.82 22.42
N VAL A 221 -9.89 5.16 22.01
CA VAL A 221 -9.84 4.00 21.10
C VAL A 221 -10.08 4.46 19.67
N SER A 222 -9.15 4.10 18.77
CA SER A 222 -9.18 4.53 17.38
C SER A 222 -8.94 3.36 16.43
N TYR A 223 -9.65 3.34 15.31
CA TYR A 223 -9.38 2.39 14.24
C TYR A 223 -8.19 2.83 13.39
N ALA A 224 -7.30 1.89 13.07
CA ALA A 224 -6.08 2.11 12.30
C ALA A 224 -6.29 2.92 11.02
N ILE A 225 -7.32 2.60 10.23
CA ILE A 225 -7.60 3.29 8.96
C ILE A 225 -7.99 4.76 9.16
N ASN A 226 -8.62 5.10 10.28
CA ASN A 226 -8.99 6.49 10.59
C ASN A 226 -7.76 7.25 11.10
N TYR A 227 -6.97 6.61 11.96
CA TYR A 227 -5.73 7.18 12.48
C TYR A 227 -4.74 7.48 11.35
N LEU A 228 -4.46 6.50 10.49
CA LEU A 228 -3.51 6.67 9.37
C LEU A 228 -3.98 7.70 8.34
N ALA A 229 -5.30 7.85 8.14
CA ALA A 229 -5.83 8.80 7.18
C ALA A 229 -5.62 10.27 7.58
N ASN A 230 -5.54 10.56 8.88
CA ASN A 230 -5.26 11.90 9.37
C ASN A 230 -4.67 11.81 10.80
N PRO A 231 -3.40 11.42 10.95
CA PRO A 231 -2.81 11.20 12.28
C PRO A 231 -2.73 12.49 13.11
N ASP A 232 -2.71 13.65 12.46
CA ASP A 232 -2.70 14.97 13.12
C ASP A 232 -4.02 15.33 13.81
N ALA A 233 -5.12 14.65 13.48
CA ALA A 233 -6.39 14.79 14.19
C ALA A 233 -6.44 14.02 15.53
N PHE A 234 -5.42 13.22 15.84
CA PHE A 234 -5.40 12.38 17.03
C PHE A 234 -4.37 12.88 18.04
N HIS A 235 -4.81 13.05 19.27
CA HIS A 235 -3.94 13.36 20.40
C HIS A 235 -3.61 12.08 21.16
N LEU A 236 -2.57 11.39 20.70
CA LEU A 236 -2.07 10.20 21.38
C LEU A 236 -1.29 10.59 22.64
N GLY A 237 -1.38 9.76 23.68
CA GLY A 237 -0.53 9.87 24.87
C GLY A 237 0.88 9.30 24.65
N GLU A 238 1.66 9.24 25.72
CA GLU A 238 3.02 8.67 25.66
C GLU A 238 3.03 7.15 25.45
N ARG A 239 1.95 6.45 25.83
CA ARG A 239 1.80 4.98 25.76
C ARG A 239 0.70 4.63 24.76
N VAL A 240 1.02 3.76 23.80
CA VAL A 240 0.11 3.35 22.73
C VAL A 240 0.15 1.84 22.58
N VAL A 241 -1.04 1.22 22.65
CA VAL A 241 -1.24 -0.19 22.32
C VAL A 241 -1.86 -0.30 20.93
N VAL A 242 -1.15 -0.96 20.01
CA VAL A 242 -1.64 -1.30 18.68
C VAL A 242 -2.11 -2.75 18.69
N ILE A 243 -3.40 -2.99 18.48
CA ILE A 243 -3.95 -4.35 18.46
C ILE A 243 -3.84 -4.91 17.04
N GLY A 244 -2.92 -5.87 16.85
CA GLY A 244 -2.60 -6.50 15.57
C GLY A 244 -1.13 -6.36 15.19
N THR A 245 -0.70 -7.17 14.21
CA THR A 245 0.70 -7.26 13.76
C THR A 245 0.87 -7.31 12.24
N GLY A 246 -0.13 -6.82 11.49
CA GLY A 246 -0.05 -6.69 10.02
C GLY A 246 0.67 -5.41 9.59
N ASN A 247 0.84 -5.20 8.27
CA ASN A 247 1.50 -3.99 7.75
C ASN A 247 0.84 -2.69 8.27
N SER A 248 -0.50 -2.63 8.32
CA SER A 248 -1.20 -1.47 8.90
C SER A 248 -0.89 -1.24 10.37
N ALA A 249 -0.62 -2.30 11.15
CA ALA A 249 -0.21 -2.16 12.53
C ALA A 249 1.21 -1.58 12.64
N MET A 250 2.12 -2.00 11.75
CA MET A 250 3.48 -1.44 11.70
C MET A 250 3.44 0.04 11.33
N ASP A 251 2.62 0.40 10.34
CA ASP A 251 2.40 1.79 9.92
C ASP A 251 1.83 2.63 11.07
N CYS A 252 0.82 2.11 11.80
CA CYS A 252 0.26 2.79 12.97
C CYS A 252 1.31 3.00 14.06
N ALA A 253 2.05 1.94 14.41
CA ALA A 253 3.03 1.98 15.49
C ALA A 253 4.16 2.98 15.20
N ARG A 254 4.73 2.92 14.00
CA ARG A 254 5.79 3.83 13.56
C ARG A 254 5.30 5.27 13.44
N THR A 255 4.08 5.47 12.96
CA THR A 255 3.47 6.81 12.91
C THR A 255 3.25 7.35 14.33
N ALA A 256 2.78 6.53 15.28
CA ALA A 256 2.62 6.95 16.67
C ALA A 256 3.94 7.41 17.31
N ILE A 257 5.04 6.67 17.10
CA ILE A 257 6.38 7.06 17.57
C ILE A 257 6.78 8.43 16.99
N ARG A 258 6.62 8.60 15.68
CA ARG A 258 6.96 9.86 14.99
C ARG A 258 6.07 11.04 15.39
N LYS A 259 4.86 10.77 15.90
CA LYS A 259 3.94 11.77 16.47
C LYS A 259 4.17 12.00 17.98
N GLY A 260 5.18 11.37 18.59
CA GLY A 260 5.64 11.67 19.95
C GLY A 260 5.32 10.60 21.00
N ALA A 261 4.71 9.47 20.64
CA ALA A 261 4.54 8.37 21.57
C ALA A 261 5.91 7.75 21.93
N ARG A 262 6.13 7.45 23.21
CA ARG A 262 7.41 6.95 23.74
C ARG A 262 7.41 5.43 23.94
N HIS A 263 6.25 4.86 24.26
CA HIS A 263 6.08 3.45 24.52
C HIS A 263 4.99 2.92 23.60
N VAL A 264 5.39 2.23 22.54
CA VAL A 264 4.47 1.69 21.55
C VAL A 264 4.62 0.19 21.50
N VAL A 265 3.50 -0.52 21.69
CA VAL A 265 3.49 -1.98 21.72
C VAL A 265 2.45 -2.53 20.75
N CYS A 266 2.84 -3.50 19.93
CA CYS A 266 1.93 -4.27 19.10
C CYS A 266 1.52 -5.55 19.82
N VAL A 267 0.21 -5.84 19.86
CA VAL A 267 -0.33 -7.05 20.47
C VAL A 267 -0.67 -8.06 19.37
N ALA A 268 -0.08 -9.25 19.45
CA ALA A 268 -0.32 -10.34 18.53
C ALA A 268 -1.14 -11.44 19.20
N ARG A 269 -2.15 -11.95 18.49
CA ARG A 269 -2.95 -13.07 18.97
C ARG A 269 -2.16 -14.39 19.01
N GLY A 270 -1.22 -14.59 18.09
CA GLY A 270 -0.37 -15.77 18.05
C GLY A 270 1.11 -15.43 18.20
N ASP A 271 1.94 -16.39 17.83
CA ASP A 271 3.41 -16.35 17.87
C ASP A 271 4.05 -15.73 16.61
N THR A 272 3.23 -15.34 15.63
CA THR A 272 3.68 -14.84 14.33
C THR A 272 3.27 -13.39 14.09
N ILE A 273 4.17 -12.63 13.46
CA ILE A 273 3.92 -11.29 12.93
C ILE A 273 3.52 -11.44 11.46
N SER A 274 2.40 -10.83 11.07
CA SER A 274 1.84 -10.97 9.72
C SER A 274 2.32 -9.88 8.74
N ALA A 275 2.94 -8.81 9.25
CA ALA A 275 3.62 -7.81 8.45
C ALA A 275 4.83 -8.40 7.72
N SER A 276 5.27 -7.72 6.66
CA SER A 276 6.54 -8.04 6.01
C SER A 276 7.71 -7.95 6.98
N GLN A 277 8.77 -8.70 6.70
CA GLN A 277 9.99 -8.73 7.51
C GLN A 277 10.63 -7.36 7.56
N TYR A 278 10.75 -6.66 6.42
CA TYR A 278 11.26 -5.29 6.39
C TYR A 278 10.46 -4.33 7.27
N GLU A 279 9.13 -4.30 7.15
CA GLU A 279 8.32 -3.40 7.98
C GLU A 279 8.40 -3.73 9.47
N THR A 280 8.47 -5.03 9.79
CA THR A 280 8.68 -5.50 11.17
C THR A 280 10.05 -5.05 11.70
N SER A 281 11.11 -5.20 10.90
CA SER A 281 12.46 -4.80 11.27
C SER A 281 12.57 -3.29 11.47
N TYR A 282 11.95 -2.49 10.60
CA TYR A 282 11.91 -1.04 10.79
C TYR A 282 11.13 -0.64 12.04
N ALA A 283 9.98 -1.26 12.31
CA ALA A 283 9.22 -1.01 13.54
C ALA A 283 10.05 -1.31 14.80
N LYS A 284 10.76 -2.45 14.83
CA LYS A 284 11.65 -2.81 15.94
C LYS A 284 12.81 -1.82 16.10
N LEU A 285 13.42 -1.38 15.00
CA LEU A 285 14.49 -0.38 15.03
C LEU A 285 14.02 0.99 15.53
N GLU A 286 12.75 1.35 15.26
CA GLU A 286 12.13 2.58 15.77
C GLU A 286 11.69 2.45 17.25
N GLY A 287 11.78 1.26 17.85
CA GLY A 287 11.48 1.01 19.28
C GLY A 287 10.09 0.44 19.57
N VAL A 288 9.43 -0.15 18.57
CA VAL A 288 8.14 -0.84 18.77
C VAL A 288 8.36 -2.19 19.46
N ASP A 289 7.69 -2.38 20.60
CA ASP A 289 7.65 -3.65 21.32
C ASP A 289 6.53 -4.56 20.81
N PHE A 290 6.66 -5.87 21.08
CA PHE A 290 5.69 -6.87 20.65
C PHE A 290 5.27 -7.78 21.80
N LEU A 291 3.97 -7.86 22.05
CA LEU A 291 3.36 -8.81 22.98
C LEU A 291 2.71 -9.94 22.19
N MET A 292 3.41 -11.06 22.12
CA MET A 292 2.96 -12.24 21.39
C MET A 292 2.07 -13.13 22.25
N ASP A 293 1.25 -13.94 21.58
CA ASP A 293 0.34 -14.89 22.23
C ASP A 293 -0.56 -14.21 23.29
N LYS A 294 -1.21 -13.11 22.89
CA LYS A 294 -2.13 -12.35 23.75
C LYS A 294 -3.48 -12.15 23.07
N SER A 295 -4.56 -12.44 23.80
CA SER A 295 -5.91 -12.05 23.41
C SER A 295 -6.31 -10.77 24.13
N THR A 296 -6.84 -9.80 23.38
CA THR A 296 -7.45 -8.59 23.96
C THR A 296 -8.90 -8.87 24.36
N LEU A 297 -9.20 -8.78 25.65
CA LEU A 297 -10.52 -9.14 26.20
C LEU A 297 -11.42 -7.92 26.45
N GLU A 298 -10.83 -6.84 26.92
CA GLU A 298 -11.53 -5.61 27.31
C GLU A 298 -10.58 -4.41 27.17
N ILE A 299 -11.11 -3.25 26.80
CA ILE A 299 -10.42 -1.97 26.85
C ILE A 299 -11.04 -1.14 27.99
N ARG A 300 -10.20 -0.51 28.80
CA ARG A 300 -10.57 0.37 29.92
C ARG A 300 -9.91 1.74 29.76
N ASP A 301 -10.31 2.70 30.58
CA ASP A 301 -9.69 4.04 30.59
C ASP A 301 -8.23 4.01 31.05
N ASP A 302 -7.87 3.02 31.86
CA ASP A 302 -6.53 2.84 32.43
C ASP A 302 -5.66 1.80 31.71
N GLY A 303 -6.15 1.21 30.60
CA GLY A 303 -5.36 0.27 29.82
C GLY A 303 -6.17 -0.79 29.06
N VAL A 304 -5.46 -1.83 28.61
CA VAL A 304 -6.02 -2.96 27.86
C VAL A 304 -5.88 -4.23 28.69
N VAL A 305 -6.97 -4.99 28.86
CA VAL A 305 -6.94 -6.29 29.51
C VAL A 305 -6.52 -7.34 28.49
N LEU A 306 -5.35 -7.94 28.73
CA LEU A 306 -4.78 -8.98 27.91
C LEU A 306 -4.80 -10.31 28.67
N ALA A 307 -5.02 -11.41 27.97
CA ALA A 307 -4.87 -12.76 28.49
C ALA A 307 -3.89 -13.57 27.63
N ASP A 308 -3.15 -14.48 28.26
CA ASP A 308 -2.22 -15.36 27.57
C ASP A 308 -2.97 -16.33 26.68
N ASN A 309 -2.36 -16.63 25.54
CA ASN A 309 -2.83 -17.65 24.64
C ASN A 309 -1.92 -18.88 24.71
N ARG A 310 -2.52 -20.06 24.64
CA ARG A 310 -1.79 -21.32 24.47
C ARG A 310 -2.17 -21.95 23.14
N ARG A 311 -1.16 -22.42 22.41
CA ARG A 311 -1.36 -23.24 21.22
C ARG A 311 -1.79 -24.63 21.67
N GLY A 312 -2.94 -25.10 21.18
CA GLY A 312 -3.34 -26.51 21.35
C GLY A 312 -2.42 -27.40 20.50
N GLU A 313 -2.13 -28.62 20.97
CA GLU A 313 -1.19 -29.53 20.29
C GLU A 313 -1.56 -29.80 18.82
N ASP A 314 -2.86 -29.79 18.48
CA ASP A 314 -3.38 -29.90 17.09
C ASP A 314 -4.59 -28.96 16.84
N GLY A 315 -4.71 -27.87 17.60
CA GLY A 315 -5.95 -27.07 17.68
C GLY A 315 -5.79 -25.55 17.56
N PRO A 316 -6.91 -24.80 17.51
CA PRO A 316 -6.88 -23.34 17.48
C PRO A 316 -6.26 -22.79 18.77
N THR A 317 -5.64 -21.61 18.67
CA THR A 317 -5.14 -20.86 19.83
C THR A 317 -6.28 -20.59 20.82
N VAL A 318 -6.13 -21.07 22.06
CA VAL A 318 -7.12 -20.89 23.13
C VAL A 318 -6.60 -19.88 24.14
N THR A 319 -7.47 -18.96 24.57
CA THR A 319 -7.18 -18.03 25.67
C THR A 319 -7.12 -18.79 26.99
N VAL A 320 -6.06 -18.60 27.75
CA VAL A 320 -5.87 -19.24 29.06
C VAL A 320 -6.60 -18.41 30.12
N GLU A 321 -7.69 -18.96 30.65
CA GLU A 321 -8.43 -18.34 31.75
C GLU A 321 -7.54 -18.15 32.99
N GLY A 322 -7.73 -17.05 33.71
CA GLY A 322 -6.97 -16.72 34.94
C GLY A 322 -5.62 -16.04 34.68
N THR A 323 -5.29 -15.74 33.42
CA THR A 323 -4.08 -14.99 33.04
C THR A 323 -4.36 -13.53 32.70
N GLU A 324 -5.59 -13.06 32.96
CA GLU A 324 -6.02 -11.72 32.62
C GLU A 324 -5.21 -10.68 33.39
N LYS A 325 -4.54 -9.80 32.65
CA LYS A 325 -3.70 -8.75 33.22
C LYS A 325 -3.97 -7.43 32.51
N LEU A 326 -4.09 -6.37 33.31
CA LEU A 326 -4.17 -5.02 32.79
C LEU A 326 -2.79 -4.59 32.28
N TYR A 327 -2.74 -4.17 31.03
CA TYR A 327 -1.61 -3.50 30.42
C TYR A 327 -1.92 -2.00 30.32
N PRO A 328 -1.30 -1.15 31.16
CA PRO A 328 -1.56 0.29 31.13
C PRO A 328 -0.90 0.99 29.93
#